data_AF-A0A4Y2Q6S7-F1
#
_entry.id   AF-A0A4Y2Q6S7-F1
#
_cell.length_a   1.000
_cell.length_b   1.000
_cell.length_c   1.000
_cell.angle_alpha   90.00
_cell.angle_beta   90.00
_cell.angle_gamma   90.00
#
_symmetry.space_group_name_H-M   'P 1'
#
loop_
_entity.id
_entity.type
_entity.pdbx_description
1 polymer ?
#
loop_
_entity_poly.entity_id
_entity_poly.type
_entity_poly.pdbx_seq_one_letter_code
_entity_poly.pdbx_strand_id
1 'polypeptide(L)'
;MNFCREVCEDECLAFDGKIGGVGKIVEIDESKFGKRKYNRGRRVEGKWVFGGLLRYSNECFFEVVDERSADVLLEVIKRRILPGTTIMSDCWSSYSCLSDEGFKHLTVNHSVTFVDPDTGAHTNAIEGTWSALKRSLHGTNHVAGEFDAYMAEYIWRRQNNYRITEKVQRFFGAISRAFPPPNKD
;
A
#
# COMPACT_ATOMS: atom_id res chain seq x y z
N MET A 1 -20.21 -7.00 6.08
CA MET A 1 -19.00 -7.01 6.92
C MET A 1 -18.70 -8.43 7.38
N ASN A 2 -17.52 -8.94 7.02
CA ASN A 2 -17.06 -10.29 7.34
C ASN A 2 -16.08 -10.21 8.52
N PHE A 3 -16.36 -10.92 9.62
CA PHE A 3 -15.55 -10.96 10.85
C PHE A 3 -14.03 -11.03 10.58
N CYS A 4 -13.60 -11.84 9.63
CA CYS A 4 -12.17 -11.98 9.34
C CYS A 4 -11.52 -10.71 8.78
N ARG A 5 -12.27 -9.90 8.05
CA ARG A 5 -11.76 -8.63 7.48
C ARG A 5 -11.71 -7.53 8.51
N GLU A 6 -12.66 -7.47 9.42
CA GLU A 6 -12.67 -6.54 10.55
C GLU A 6 -11.41 -6.72 11.40
N VAL A 7 -11.04 -7.97 11.71
CA VAL A 7 -9.75 -8.29 12.38
C VAL A 7 -8.54 -7.77 11.60
N CYS A 8 -8.59 -7.83 10.26
CA CYS A 8 -7.49 -7.32 9.43
C CYS A 8 -7.46 -5.79 9.41
N GLU A 9 -8.62 -5.13 9.39
CA GLU A 9 -8.74 -3.67 9.51
C GLU A 9 -8.16 -3.20 10.85
N ASP A 10 -8.56 -3.82 11.96
CA ASP A 10 -8.05 -3.47 13.29
C ASP A 10 -6.53 -3.63 13.39
N GLU A 11 -5.96 -4.71 12.85
CA GLU A 11 -4.51 -4.90 12.81
C GLU A 11 -3.81 -3.87 11.92
N CYS A 12 -4.42 -3.50 10.79
CA CYS A 12 -3.86 -2.47 9.90
C CYS A 12 -3.95 -1.07 10.53
N LEU A 13 -5.04 -0.76 11.23
CA LEU A 13 -5.25 0.49 11.96
C LEU A 13 -4.32 0.58 13.18
N ALA A 14 -4.07 -0.54 13.86
CA ALA A 14 -3.10 -0.63 14.94
C ALA A 14 -1.64 -0.53 14.44
N PHE A 15 -1.40 -0.74 13.15
CA PHE A 15 -0.07 -0.61 12.55
C PHE A 15 0.27 0.85 12.23
N ASP A 16 0.75 1.56 13.25
CA ASP A 16 1.39 2.88 13.14
C ASP A 16 2.83 2.82 12.55
N GLY A 17 3.22 1.65 12.03
CA GLY A 17 4.59 1.39 11.59
C GLY A 17 4.96 2.18 10.34
N LYS A 18 5.94 3.07 10.49
CA LYS A 18 6.70 3.58 9.34
C LYS A 18 7.57 2.47 8.77
N ILE A 19 7.64 2.37 7.45
CA ILE A 19 8.51 1.44 6.75
C ILE A 19 9.79 2.13 6.27
N GLY A 20 10.82 1.36 5.95
CA GLY A 20 12.08 1.88 5.40
C GLY A 20 13.16 2.16 6.45
N GLY A 21 13.89 3.25 6.26
CA GLY A 21 15.03 3.67 7.07
C GLY A 21 16.32 3.76 6.25
N VAL A 22 17.40 4.17 6.90
CA VAL A 22 18.73 4.30 6.26
C VAL A 22 19.14 2.97 5.62
N GLY A 23 19.51 3.03 4.34
CA GLY A 23 19.93 1.85 3.57
C GLY A 23 18.78 0.97 3.08
N LYS A 24 17.52 1.38 3.31
CA LYS A 24 16.33 0.71 2.77
C LYS A 24 15.80 1.45 1.55
N ILE A 25 15.07 0.70 0.71
CA ILE A 25 14.46 1.20 -0.52
C ILE A 25 12.95 0.96 -0.45
N VAL A 26 12.14 2.00 -0.63
CA VAL A 26 10.69 1.91 -0.72
C VAL A 26 10.25 2.34 -2.11
N GLU A 27 9.49 1.48 -2.80
CA GLU A 27 8.79 1.84 -4.03
C GLU A 27 7.47 2.52 -3.67
N ILE A 28 7.16 3.67 -4.26
CA ILE A 28 5.88 4.37 -4.11
C ILE A 28 5.21 4.56 -5.47
N ASP A 29 3.88 4.56 -5.47
CA ASP A 29 3.05 4.75 -6.67
C ASP A 29 1.59 5.02 -6.28
N GLU A 30 0.81 5.65 -7.16
CA GLU A 30 -0.65 5.76 -6.99
C GLU A 30 -1.43 4.91 -7.96
N SER A 31 -2.54 4.36 -7.49
CA SER A 31 -3.48 3.61 -8.32
C SER A 31 -4.90 4.09 -8.16
N LYS A 32 -5.59 4.28 -9.29
CA LYS A 32 -7.04 4.50 -9.30
C LYS A 32 -7.79 3.18 -9.36
N PHE A 33 -8.64 2.94 -8.37
CA PHE A 33 -9.61 1.86 -8.34
C PHE A 33 -10.98 2.36 -8.84
N GLY A 34 -11.79 1.50 -9.45
CA GLY A 34 -13.08 1.93 -10.02
C GLY A 34 -12.94 2.83 -11.26
N LYS A 35 -11.97 2.54 -12.15
CA LYS A 35 -11.81 3.22 -13.45
C LYS A 35 -12.51 2.46 -14.57
N ARG A 36 -13.11 3.18 -15.51
CA ARG A 36 -13.66 2.60 -16.75
C ARG A 36 -12.56 1.92 -17.57
N LYS A 37 -12.82 0.71 -18.06
CA LYS A 37 -11.97 0.08 -19.07
C LYS A 37 -12.05 0.89 -20.36
N TYR A 38 -10.91 1.39 -20.85
CA TYR A 38 -10.81 2.23 -22.06
C TYR A 38 -11.71 3.48 -22.07
N ASN A 39 -12.05 4.03 -20.91
CA ASN A 39 -13.01 5.13 -20.75
C ASN A 39 -14.44 4.85 -21.30
N ARG A 40 -14.74 3.59 -21.64
CA ARG A 40 -16.05 3.14 -22.17
C ARG A 40 -16.91 2.50 -21.07
N GLY A 41 -18.23 2.57 -21.20
CA GLY A 41 -19.20 1.97 -20.27
C GLY A 41 -19.69 2.88 -19.14
N ARG A 42 -20.30 2.30 -18.09
CA ARG A 42 -20.94 3.00 -16.96
C ARG A 42 -19.93 3.90 -16.22
N ARG A 43 -20.34 5.09 -15.75
CA ARG A 43 -19.50 5.93 -14.87
C ARG A 43 -19.38 5.23 -13.53
N VAL A 44 -18.15 5.05 -13.06
CA VAL A 44 -17.86 4.53 -11.73
C VAL A 44 -17.11 5.62 -11.01
N GLU A 45 -17.54 5.93 -9.79
CA GLU A 45 -16.79 6.77 -8.89
C GLU A 45 -15.62 5.94 -8.36
N GLY A 46 -14.41 6.43 -8.60
CA GLY A 46 -13.19 5.68 -8.33
C GLY A 46 -12.39 6.33 -7.22
N LYS A 47 -11.84 5.52 -6.31
CA LYS A 47 -10.95 5.96 -5.24
C LYS A 47 -9.50 5.99 -5.74
N TRP A 48 -8.76 7.02 -5.36
CA TRP A 48 -7.31 7.01 -5.48
C TRP A 48 -6.71 6.36 -4.24
N VAL A 49 -5.71 5.53 -4.47
CA VAL A 49 -4.95 4.89 -3.41
C VAL A 49 -3.49 5.17 -3.65
N PHE A 50 -2.82 5.69 -2.63
CA PHE A 50 -1.37 5.83 -2.61
C PHE A 50 -0.77 4.68 -1.81
N GLY A 51 0.35 4.14 -2.27
CA GLY A 51 0.98 3.01 -1.62
C GLY A 51 2.48 3.11 -1.56
N GLY A 52 3.05 2.39 -0.60
CA GLY A 52 4.49 2.19 -0.49
C GLY A 52 4.81 0.74 -0.16
N LEU A 53 5.89 0.24 -0.76
CA LEU A 53 6.34 -1.14 -0.61
C LEU A 53 7.84 -1.17 -0.31
N LEU A 54 8.21 -1.72 0.83
CA LEU A 54 9.60 -1.88 1.22
C LEU A 54 10.22 -3.06 0.47
N ARG A 55 11.23 -2.79 -0.35
CA ARG A 55 11.91 -3.80 -1.15
C ARG A 55 12.51 -4.91 -0.29
N TYR A 56 12.46 -6.14 -0.83
CA TYR A 56 12.97 -7.34 -0.18
C TYR A 56 12.31 -7.66 1.18
N SER A 57 11.13 -7.09 1.42
CA SER A 57 10.30 -7.37 2.58
C SER A 57 8.84 -7.58 2.14
N ASN A 58 8.00 -7.99 3.07
CA ASN A 58 6.55 -8.03 2.88
C ASN A 58 5.84 -6.78 3.42
N GLU A 59 6.60 -5.80 3.94
CA GLU A 59 6.05 -4.58 4.52
C GLU A 59 5.55 -3.63 3.43
N CYS A 60 4.36 -3.10 3.64
CA CYS A 60 3.72 -2.15 2.75
C CYS A 60 2.67 -1.33 3.50
N PHE A 61 2.25 -0.23 2.90
CA PHE A 61 1.06 0.52 3.29
C PHE A 61 0.25 0.89 2.05
N PHE A 62 -1.07 0.96 2.19
CA PHE A 62 -1.99 1.53 1.20
C PHE A 62 -2.93 2.49 1.90
N GLU A 63 -3.07 3.69 1.35
CA GLU A 63 -3.91 4.73 1.92
C GLU A 63 -4.82 5.30 0.85
N VAL A 64 -6.12 5.37 1.12
CA VAL A 64 -7.07 6.09 0.27
C VAL A 64 -6.79 7.57 0.40
N VAL A 65 -6.61 8.24 -0.74
CA VAL A 65 -6.42 9.69 -0.80
C VAL A 65 -7.52 10.29 -1.67
N ASP A 66 -8.09 11.41 -1.22
CA ASP A 66 -9.14 12.10 -1.96
C ASP A 66 -8.57 12.80 -3.21
N GLU A 67 -7.35 13.30 -3.08
CA GLU A 67 -6.59 13.93 -4.15
C GLU A 67 -5.14 13.48 -4.15
N ARG A 68 -4.45 13.75 -5.25
CA ARG A 68 -3.02 13.46 -5.42
C ARG A 68 -2.27 14.78 -5.63
N SER A 69 -2.48 15.74 -4.75
CA SER A 69 -1.61 16.92 -4.72
C SER A 69 -0.24 16.52 -4.16
N ALA A 70 0.81 17.28 -4.50
CA ALA A 70 2.15 17.02 -3.98
C ALA A 70 2.16 17.05 -2.45
N ASP A 71 1.44 18.01 -1.86
CA ASP A 71 1.35 18.20 -0.42
C ASP A 71 0.70 16.99 0.28
N VAL A 72 -0.45 16.51 -0.21
CA VAL A 72 -1.14 15.34 0.37
C VAL A 72 -0.27 14.10 0.34
N LEU A 73 0.41 13.85 -0.78
CA LEU A 73 1.27 12.67 -0.90
C LEU A 73 2.54 12.79 -0.05
N LEU A 74 3.11 13.99 0.04
CA LEU A 74 4.26 14.25 0.89
C LEU A 74 3.91 14.03 2.38
N GLU A 75 2.74 14.47 2.83
CA GLU A 75 2.26 14.20 4.19
C GLU A 75 2.16 12.69 4.47
N VAL A 76 1.60 11.93 3.53
CA VAL A 76 1.52 10.47 3.65
C VAL A 76 2.91 9.85 3.70
N ILE A 77 3.84 10.27 2.82
CA ILE A 77 5.23 9.81 2.82
C ILE A 77 5.89 10.07 4.18
N LYS A 78 5.79 11.28 4.71
CA LYS A 78 6.40 11.65 6.01
C LYS A 78 5.77 10.88 7.18
N ARG A 79 4.47 10.56 7.11
CA ARG A 79 3.78 9.75 8.11
C ARG A 79 4.12 8.27 8.01
N ARG A 80 4.38 7.72 6.82
CA ARG A 80 4.50 6.26 6.59
C ARG A 80 5.90 5.76 6.26
N ILE A 81 6.85 6.64 5.94
CA ILE A 81 8.22 6.27 5.55
C ILE A 81 9.22 6.92 6.50
N LEU A 82 10.17 6.12 6.99
CA LEU A 82 11.24 6.62 7.86
C LEU A 82 12.20 7.55 7.09
N PRO A 83 12.68 8.65 7.69
CA PRO A 83 13.72 9.50 7.09
C PRO A 83 14.99 8.72 6.72
N GLY A 84 15.74 9.20 5.72
CA GLY A 84 16.95 8.54 5.20
C GLY A 84 16.68 7.33 4.29
N THR A 85 15.42 6.99 4.05
CA THR A 85 15.01 5.97 3.07
C THR A 85 15.31 6.45 1.64
N THR A 86 15.71 5.50 0.79
CA THR A 86 15.69 5.72 -0.66
C THR A 86 14.29 5.42 -1.21
N ILE A 87 13.62 6.44 -1.75
CA ILE A 87 12.33 6.32 -2.39
C ILE A 87 12.54 6.11 -3.90
N MET A 88 11.89 5.10 -4.46
CA MET A 88 11.79 4.88 -5.91
C MET A 88 10.36 5.19 -6.37
N SER A 89 10.22 6.09 -7.34
CA SER A 89 8.93 6.42 -7.95
C SER A 89 9.07 6.62 -9.46
N ASP A 90 7.96 6.84 -10.15
CA ASP A 90 7.98 7.40 -11.50
C ASP A 90 8.45 8.88 -11.48
N CYS A 91 8.74 9.44 -12.66
CA CYS A 91 9.20 10.82 -12.83
C CYS A 91 8.11 11.89 -12.60
N TRP A 92 7.26 11.73 -11.59
CA TRP A 92 6.23 12.72 -11.31
C TRP A 92 6.79 13.94 -10.56
N SER A 93 6.50 15.13 -11.07
CA SER A 93 7.06 16.40 -10.59
C SER A 93 6.76 16.69 -9.12
N SER A 94 5.65 16.16 -8.60
CA SER A 94 5.26 16.28 -7.19
C SER A 94 6.32 15.75 -6.22
N TYR A 95 7.17 14.82 -6.66
CA TYR A 95 8.20 14.19 -5.84
C TYR A 95 9.54 14.92 -5.82
N SER A 96 9.68 16.03 -6.55
CA SER A 96 10.93 16.79 -6.63
C SER A 96 11.43 17.33 -5.30
N CYS A 97 10.54 17.54 -4.32
CA CYS A 97 10.86 18.04 -2.97
C CYS A 97 11.37 16.96 -2.01
N LEU A 98 11.36 15.67 -2.37
CA LEU A 98 11.68 14.58 -1.44
C LEU A 98 13.11 14.66 -0.89
N SER A 99 14.05 15.16 -1.70
CA SER A 99 15.44 15.38 -1.28
C SER A 99 15.56 16.39 -0.14
N ASP A 100 14.74 17.45 -0.17
CA ASP A 100 14.73 18.51 0.86
C ASP A 100 14.10 18.01 2.18
N GLU A 101 13.29 16.96 2.10
CA GLU A 101 12.55 16.35 3.22
C GLU A 101 13.31 15.18 3.87
N GLY A 102 14.59 14.99 3.52
CA GLY A 102 15.48 14.00 4.13
C GLY A 102 15.36 12.60 3.53
N PHE A 103 14.78 12.47 2.33
CA PHE A 103 14.75 11.21 1.57
C PHE A 103 15.79 11.25 0.44
N LYS A 104 16.26 10.07 0.03
CA LYS A 104 16.98 9.95 -1.24
C LYS A 104 15.95 9.59 -2.29
N HIS A 105 15.92 10.27 -3.43
CA HIS A 105 14.94 10.00 -4.47
C HIS A 105 15.61 9.46 -5.73
N LEU A 106 15.11 8.32 -6.20
CA LEU A 106 15.47 7.75 -7.49
C LEU A 106 14.21 7.65 -8.34
N THR A 107 14.27 8.17 -9.55
CA THR A 107 13.13 8.18 -10.47
C THR A 107 13.37 7.25 -11.65
N VAL A 108 12.29 6.66 -12.16
CA VAL A 108 12.30 5.95 -13.45
C VAL A 108 11.35 6.63 -14.44
N ASN A 109 11.82 6.86 -15.66
CA ASN A 109 10.98 7.38 -16.74
C ASN A 109 10.41 6.23 -17.57
N HIS A 110 9.21 5.77 -17.22
CA HIS A 110 8.50 4.68 -17.91
C HIS A 110 8.13 4.97 -19.36
N SER A 111 8.25 6.21 -19.83
CA SER A 111 8.09 6.53 -21.25
C SER A 111 9.34 6.17 -22.07
N VAL A 112 10.49 5.94 -21.41
CA VAL A 112 11.78 5.71 -22.06
C VAL A 112 12.33 4.33 -21.70
N THR A 113 12.29 3.95 -20.41
CA THR A 113 12.85 2.69 -19.92
C THR A 113 11.98 2.04 -18.84
N PHE A 114 12.04 0.70 -18.73
CA PHE A 114 11.38 -0.05 -17.64
C PHE A 114 12.21 -0.08 -16.36
N VAL A 115 13.52 0.10 -16.49
CA VAL A 115 14.50 0.22 -15.40
C VAL A 115 15.42 1.36 -15.80
N ASP A 116 15.67 2.27 -14.88
CA ASP A 116 16.65 3.32 -15.11
C ASP A 116 18.05 2.69 -15.28
N PRO A 117 18.75 2.91 -16.42
CA PRO A 117 19.98 2.19 -16.73
C PRO A 117 21.16 2.61 -15.84
N ASP A 118 21.14 3.83 -15.31
CA ASP A 118 22.25 4.39 -14.53
C ASP A 118 22.10 4.06 -13.04
N THR A 119 20.89 4.13 -12.52
CA THR A 119 20.58 3.96 -11.09
C THR A 119 19.96 2.61 -10.75
N GLY A 120 19.44 1.87 -11.74
CA GLY A 120 18.69 0.63 -11.55
C GLY A 120 17.29 0.83 -10.96
N ALA A 121 16.78 2.06 -10.91
CA ALA A 121 15.48 2.38 -10.33
C ALA A 121 14.32 1.79 -11.14
N HIS A 122 13.31 1.24 -10.44
CA HIS A 122 12.05 0.79 -11.04
C HIS A 122 10.94 0.66 -9.97
N THR A 123 9.68 0.70 -10.41
CA THR A 123 8.46 0.57 -9.56
C THR A 123 7.67 -0.73 -9.82
N ASN A 124 8.31 -1.71 -10.46
CA ASN A 124 7.67 -2.95 -10.88
C ASN A 124 6.97 -3.72 -9.74
N ALA A 125 7.50 -3.70 -8.52
CA ALA A 125 6.94 -4.48 -7.43
C ALA A 125 5.62 -3.86 -6.92
N ILE A 126 5.56 -2.54 -6.82
CA ILE A 126 4.31 -1.85 -6.45
C ILE A 126 3.27 -1.90 -7.58
N GLU A 127 3.67 -1.77 -8.84
CA GLU A 127 2.78 -1.93 -10.00
C GLU A 127 2.18 -3.35 -10.11
N GLY A 128 3.01 -4.36 -9.88
CA GLY A 128 2.57 -5.76 -9.80
C GLY A 128 1.60 -5.99 -8.65
N THR A 129 1.82 -5.32 -7.51
CA THR A 129 0.94 -5.35 -6.33
C THR A 129 -0.42 -4.73 -6.64
N TRP A 130 -0.47 -3.57 -7.30
CA TRP A 130 -1.73 -2.98 -7.76
C TRP A 130 -2.50 -3.88 -8.70
N SER A 131 -1.79 -4.53 -9.63
CA SER A 131 -2.38 -5.48 -10.56
C SER A 131 -3.00 -6.68 -9.84
N ALA A 132 -2.34 -7.19 -8.80
CA ALA A 132 -2.88 -8.27 -7.96
C ALA A 132 -4.11 -7.83 -7.16
N LEU A 133 -4.04 -6.68 -6.49
CA LEU A 133 -5.15 -6.09 -5.73
C LEU A 133 -6.39 -5.86 -6.60
N LYS A 134 -6.23 -5.27 -7.78
CA LYS A 134 -7.35 -5.07 -8.72
C LYS A 134 -7.97 -6.40 -9.11
N ARG A 135 -7.17 -7.42 -9.44
CA ARG A 135 -7.69 -8.76 -9.78
C ARG A 135 -8.47 -9.40 -8.64
N SER A 136 -8.03 -9.27 -7.38
CA SER A 136 -8.79 -9.79 -6.24
C SER A 136 -10.14 -9.08 -6.05
N LEU A 137 -10.26 -7.81 -6.48
CA LEU A 137 -11.50 -7.04 -6.44
C LEU A 137 -12.41 -7.26 -7.67
N HIS A 138 -11.85 -7.63 -8.83
CA HIS A 138 -12.61 -7.85 -10.07
C HIS A 138 -13.55 -9.08 -10.02
N GLY A 139 -13.34 -10.02 -9.09
CA GLY A 139 -14.26 -11.13 -8.82
C GLY A 139 -15.37 -10.80 -7.81
N THR A 140 -15.31 -9.63 -7.16
CA THR A 140 -16.26 -9.20 -6.12
C THR A 140 -17.12 -8.08 -6.68
N ASN A 141 -18.24 -8.41 -7.32
CA ASN A 141 -19.20 -7.47 -7.90
C ASN A 141 -19.91 -6.54 -6.88
N HIS A 142 -19.43 -6.41 -5.63
CA HIS A 142 -20.16 -5.79 -4.51
C HIS A 142 -19.30 -4.97 -3.52
N VAL A 143 -18.22 -4.30 -3.96
CA VAL A 143 -17.37 -3.53 -3.02
C VAL A 143 -17.91 -2.11 -2.76
N ALA A 144 -19.23 -1.92 -2.74
CA ALA A 144 -19.81 -0.68 -2.24
C ALA A 144 -19.74 -0.72 -0.71
N GLY A 145 -18.84 0.07 -0.12
CA GLY A 145 -18.70 0.21 1.34
C GLY A 145 -17.70 -0.74 2.03
N GLU A 146 -17.12 -1.72 1.34
CA GLU A 146 -16.14 -2.65 1.94
C GLU A 146 -14.69 -2.48 1.41
N PHE A 147 -14.42 -1.41 0.63
CA PHE A 147 -13.13 -1.25 -0.07
C PHE A 147 -11.93 -1.29 0.88
N ASP A 148 -12.05 -0.60 2.00
CA ASP A 148 -10.99 -0.47 3.00
C ASP A 148 -10.71 -1.84 3.66
N ALA A 149 -11.77 -2.62 3.92
CA ALA A 149 -11.69 -3.98 4.44
C ALA A 149 -10.95 -4.95 3.52
N TYR A 150 -11.16 -4.83 2.20
CA TYR A 150 -10.42 -5.64 1.23
C TYR A 150 -8.94 -5.24 1.13
N MET A 151 -8.63 -3.95 1.26
CA MET A 151 -7.23 -3.50 1.30
C MET A 151 -6.54 -4.00 2.57
N ALA A 152 -7.19 -3.88 3.72
CA ALA A 152 -6.66 -4.36 4.99
C ALA A 152 -6.43 -5.87 4.97
N GLU A 153 -7.38 -6.65 4.46
CA GLU A 153 -7.21 -8.10 4.27
C GLU A 153 -5.97 -8.40 3.40
N TYR A 154 -5.77 -7.66 2.31
CA TYR A 154 -4.62 -7.87 1.44
C TYR A 154 -3.29 -7.53 2.13
N ILE A 155 -3.22 -6.38 2.82
CA ILE A 155 -2.03 -5.97 3.58
C ILE A 155 -1.69 -7.05 4.61
N TRP A 156 -2.68 -7.46 5.40
CA TRP A 156 -2.51 -8.49 6.42
C TRP A 156 -2.00 -9.80 5.82
N ARG A 157 -2.59 -10.28 4.72
CA ARG A 157 -2.16 -11.50 4.04
C ARG A 157 -0.73 -11.41 3.51
N ARG A 158 -0.35 -10.24 2.98
CA ARG A 158 1.00 -9.99 2.44
C ARG A 158 2.03 -10.01 3.57
N GLN A 159 1.80 -9.23 4.62
CA GLN A 159 2.71 -9.14 5.77
C GLN A 159 2.78 -10.47 6.55
N ASN A 160 1.70 -11.26 6.53
CA ASN A 160 1.63 -12.59 7.13
C ASN A 160 1.82 -13.72 6.12
N ASN A 161 2.70 -13.55 5.13
CA ASN A 161 3.01 -14.58 4.15
C ASN A 161 3.92 -15.69 4.71
N TYR A 162 3.40 -16.43 5.69
CA TYR A 162 4.04 -17.57 6.35
C TYR A 162 3.38 -18.89 5.94
N ARG A 163 3.98 -20.00 6.41
CA ARG A 163 3.36 -21.33 6.35
C ARG A 163 1.97 -21.29 7.00
N ILE A 164 1.06 -22.14 6.51
CA ILE A 164 -0.35 -22.09 6.92
C ILE A 164 -0.55 -22.19 8.43
N THR A 165 0.25 -23.01 9.12
CA THR A 165 0.18 -23.19 10.58
C THR A 165 0.51 -21.90 11.32
N GLU A 166 1.61 -21.24 10.96
CA GLU A 166 2.02 -19.96 11.56
C GLU A 166 1.03 -18.84 11.20
N LYS A 167 0.55 -18.82 9.95
CA LYS A 167 -0.46 -17.85 9.50
C LYS A 167 -1.74 -17.94 10.34
N VAL A 168 -2.22 -19.16 10.62
CA VAL A 168 -3.40 -19.39 11.47
C VAL A 168 -3.12 -18.94 12.92
N GLN A 169 -1.95 -19.27 13.47
CA GLN A 169 -1.57 -18.84 14.82
C GLN A 169 -1.52 -17.31 14.95
N ARG A 170 -0.91 -16.64 13.97
CA ARG A 170 -0.87 -15.17 13.94
C ARG A 170 -2.26 -14.56 13.81
N PHE A 171 -3.13 -15.17 13.01
CA PHE A 171 -4.52 -14.72 12.88
C PHE A 171 -5.31 -14.87 14.18
N PHE A 172 -5.15 -15.98 14.91
CA PHE A 172 -5.75 -16.10 16.25
C PHE A 172 -5.18 -15.10 17.24
N GLY A 173 -3.89 -14.78 17.14
CA GLY A 173 -3.28 -13.69 17.89
C GLY A 173 -3.93 -12.33 17.58
N ALA A 174 -4.20 -12.05 16.30
CA ALA A 174 -4.91 -10.85 15.87
C ALA A 174 -6.35 -10.79 16.41
N ILE A 175 -7.10 -11.89 16.31
CA ILE A 175 -8.45 -11.99 16.89
C ILE A 175 -8.42 -11.68 18.39
N SER A 176 -7.45 -12.23 19.11
CA SER A 176 -7.35 -12.03 20.57
C SER A 176 -7.04 -10.58 20.95
N ARG A 177 -6.37 -9.82 20.07
CA ARG A 177 -6.10 -8.39 20.26
C ARG A 177 -7.31 -7.52 19.90
N ALA A 178 -7.97 -7.82 18.79
CA ALA A 178 -9.18 -7.12 18.34
C ALA A 178 -10.37 -7.34 19.30
N PHE A 179 -10.50 -8.56 19.82
CA PHE A 179 -11.59 -8.98 20.71
C PHE A 179 -11.01 -9.59 21.99
N PRO A 180 -10.48 -8.76 22.91
CA PRO A 180 -9.92 -9.26 24.16
C PRO A 180 -11.02 -9.95 24.99
N PRO A 181 -10.72 -11.08 25.66
CA PRO A 181 -11.69 -11.73 26.52
C PRO A 181 -12.11 -10.79 27.65
N PRO A 182 -13.38 -10.82 28.08
CA PRO A 182 -13.82 -10.02 29.21
C PRO A 182 -12.97 -10.34 30.44
N ASN A 183 -12.55 -9.30 31.16
CA ASN A 183 -11.83 -9.45 32.42
C ASN A 183 -12.70 -10.28 33.38
N LYS A 184 -12.10 -11.32 33.97
CA LYS A 184 -12.71 -12.03 35.07
C LYS A 184 -12.54 -11.18 36.32
N ASP A 185 -13.48 -10.28 36.56
CA ASP A 185 -13.72 -9.70 37.88
C ASP A 185 -14.38 -10.74 38.80
#